data_AF-A0A7X7ZUQ0-F1
#
_entry.id   AF-A0A7X7ZUQ0-F1
#
_cell.length_a   1.000
_cell.length_b   1.000
_cell.length_c   1.000
_cell.angle_alpha   90.00
_cell.angle_beta   90.00
_cell.angle_gamma   90.00
#
_symmetry.space_group_name_H-M   'P 1'
#
loop_
_entity.id
_entity.type
_entity.pdbx_description
1 polymer ?
#
loop_
_entity_poly.entity_id
_entity_poly.type
_entity_poly.pdbx_seq_one_letter_code
_entity_poly.pdbx_strand_id
1 'polypeptide(L)'
;MLCDLSNMRKLRAILAAAIIGLVLMTMLSGCGAGRKTVDDGEGQVPGTPAEESRTSEGGSEGTDPEHTGTAPDGMAAGPSGEDPGHENASGNGGVIFPQDPEIEGFLAMDEFFKNYGFDVHYDEQLEFYERVYTIRGTYDMDGDGEEDSILALINTGYSEGSYIEVNGNRLMLDHGNFSGEMQLIDLDSRDSYTEIAVFDDGPSADPLLQFYRYDGEKVRFVGSIDRYSLMDGKGRFISSFHLASNFHPQFYSAWGEFRNGEYVTTNADVGQYIGKTFEIDGSGFFVPLDKMPADLSEYLEHVLWDWDAVREFSGTEAKILNIYMNEDNRTLNWFYIELVGGEKGLLYFWIGD
;
A
#
# COMPACT_ATOMS: atom_id res chain seq x y z
N MET A 1 -10.00 11.71 -51.71
CA MET A 1 -8.94 11.57 -50.68
C MET A 1 -9.42 12.18 -49.37
N LEU A 2 -10.48 11.61 -48.77
CA LEU A 2 -11.07 12.10 -47.50
C LEU A 2 -11.87 11.03 -46.72
N CYS A 3 -12.03 9.81 -47.26
CA CYS A 3 -12.86 8.76 -46.64
C CYS A 3 -12.09 7.79 -45.71
N ASP A 4 -10.75 7.75 -45.74
CA ASP A 4 -9.97 6.74 -44.98
C ASP A 4 -9.56 7.17 -43.56
N LEU A 5 -9.47 8.47 -43.26
CA LEU A 5 -9.03 8.95 -41.95
C LEU A 5 -10.00 8.60 -40.80
N SER A 6 -11.32 8.56 -41.08
CA SER A 6 -12.33 8.17 -40.09
C SER A 6 -12.24 6.68 -39.73
N ASN A 7 -12.06 5.81 -40.75
CA ASN A 7 -11.90 4.37 -40.52
C ASN A 7 -10.57 4.04 -39.84
N MET A 8 -9.47 4.73 -40.19
CA MET A 8 -8.18 4.60 -39.50
C MET A 8 -8.27 4.97 -38.01
N ARG A 9 -8.98 6.05 -37.65
CA ARG A 9 -9.18 6.45 -36.24
C ARG A 9 -10.02 5.42 -35.47
N LYS A 10 -11.12 4.93 -36.04
CA LYS A 10 -11.94 3.88 -35.43
C LYS A 10 -11.17 2.56 -35.28
N LEU A 11 -10.36 2.19 -36.28
CA LEU A 11 -9.55 0.97 -36.22
C LEU A 11 -8.49 1.05 -35.10
N ARG A 12 -7.87 2.22 -34.89
CA ARG A 12 -6.92 2.44 -33.77
C ARG A 12 -7.61 2.37 -32.40
N ALA A 13 -8.77 3.00 -32.24
CA ALA A 13 -9.55 2.92 -30.99
C ALA A 13 -9.97 1.48 -30.66
N ILE A 14 -10.43 0.72 -31.66
CA ILE A 14 -10.78 -0.70 -31.51
C ILE A 14 -9.53 -1.53 -31.17
N LEU A 15 -8.37 -1.24 -31.76
CA LEU A 15 -7.13 -1.95 -31.46
C LEU A 15 -6.65 -1.68 -30.03
N ALA A 16 -6.72 -0.42 -29.56
CA ALA A 16 -6.36 -0.05 -28.18
C ALA A 16 -7.29 -0.74 -27.17
N ALA A 17 -8.61 -0.68 -27.37
CA ALA A 17 -9.58 -1.37 -26.51
C ALA A 17 -9.38 -2.90 -26.50
N ALA A 18 -9.01 -3.50 -27.64
CA ALA A 18 -8.70 -4.93 -27.72
C ALA A 18 -7.40 -5.31 -27.00
N ILE A 19 -6.38 -4.44 -27.00
CA ILE A 19 -5.12 -4.66 -26.26
C ILE A 19 -5.38 -4.57 -24.75
N ILE A 20 -6.08 -3.53 -24.29
CA ILE A 20 -6.45 -3.36 -22.87
C ILE A 20 -7.29 -4.55 -22.38
N GLY A 21 -8.28 -4.99 -23.16
CA GLY A 21 -9.08 -6.17 -22.86
C GLY A 21 -8.28 -7.48 -22.82
N LEU A 22 -7.20 -7.60 -23.60
CA LEU A 22 -6.33 -8.77 -23.57
C LEU A 22 -5.46 -8.81 -22.30
N VAL A 23 -4.94 -7.66 -21.87
CA VAL A 23 -4.15 -7.51 -20.64
C VAL A 23 -4.99 -7.82 -19.40
N LEU A 24 -6.23 -7.33 -19.35
CA LEU A 24 -7.18 -7.66 -18.27
C LEU A 24 -7.52 -9.16 -18.22
N MET A 25 -7.63 -9.83 -19.37
CA MET A 25 -7.85 -11.29 -19.42
C MET A 25 -6.65 -12.10 -18.92
N THR A 26 -5.41 -11.63 -19.12
CA THR A 26 -4.22 -12.28 -18.57
C THR A 26 -4.10 -12.13 -17.06
N MET A 27 -4.52 -10.98 -16.50
CA MET A 27 -4.58 -10.76 -15.04
C MET A 27 -5.60 -11.71 -14.35
N LEU A 28 -6.75 -11.96 -15.00
CA LEU A 28 -7.85 -12.76 -14.43
C LEU A 28 -7.68 -14.29 -14.56
N SER A 29 -6.61 -14.76 -15.19
CA SER A 29 -6.33 -16.21 -15.38
C SER A 29 -5.42 -16.80 -14.28
N GLY A 30 -5.00 -15.99 -13.31
CA GLY A 30 -3.93 -16.28 -12.35
C GLY A 30 -4.31 -17.02 -11.06
N CYS A 31 -5.40 -17.77 -10.98
CA CYS A 31 -5.68 -18.59 -9.79
C CYS A 31 -6.49 -19.87 -10.05
N GLY A 32 -5.93 -21.03 -9.67
CA GLY A 32 -6.73 -22.21 -9.30
C GLY A 32 -6.45 -23.53 -10.02
N ALA A 33 -5.37 -24.23 -9.63
CA ALA A 33 -5.31 -25.69 -9.75
C ALA A 33 -4.57 -26.30 -8.55
N GLY A 34 -5.32 -26.84 -7.59
CA GLY A 34 -4.80 -27.29 -6.31
C GLY A 34 -3.97 -28.58 -6.35
N ARG A 35 -3.00 -28.67 -5.44
CA ARG A 35 -2.17 -29.86 -5.20
C ARG A 35 -3.04 -31.00 -4.64
N LYS A 36 -3.16 -32.11 -5.38
CA LYS A 36 -3.67 -33.39 -4.87
C LYS A 36 -2.62 -34.49 -5.08
N THR A 37 -2.26 -35.14 -3.99
CA THR A 37 -1.53 -36.42 -3.97
C THR A 37 -2.46 -37.56 -4.35
N VAL A 38 -2.03 -38.40 -5.31
CA VAL A 38 -2.42 -39.81 -5.40
C VAL A 38 -1.17 -40.60 -5.78
N ASP A 39 -0.95 -41.69 -5.06
CA ASP A 39 0.08 -42.71 -5.28
C ASP A 39 -0.51 -43.86 -6.11
N ASP A 40 0.30 -44.49 -6.96
CA ASP A 40 0.24 -45.91 -7.34
C ASP A 40 1.11 -46.22 -8.58
N GLY A 41 1.94 -47.28 -8.50
CA GLY A 41 2.08 -48.23 -9.61
C GLY A 41 3.41 -48.37 -10.36
N GLU A 42 4.31 -49.22 -9.84
CA GLU A 42 5.24 -50.14 -10.55
C GLU A 42 6.38 -49.60 -11.46
N GLY A 43 7.64 -50.01 -11.18
CA GLY A 43 8.78 -49.62 -12.04
C GLY A 43 10.21 -50.11 -11.73
N GLN A 44 10.42 -51.28 -11.10
CA GLN A 44 11.69 -52.03 -11.00
C GLN A 44 12.95 -51.41 -10.33
N VAL A 45 13.42 -52.09 -9.26
CA VAL A 45 14.79 -52.04 -8.69
C VAL A 45 15.66 -53.14 -9.35
N PRO A 46 17.01 -53.08 -9.34
CA PRO A 46 17.82 -53.51 -8.17
C PRO A 46 19.07 -52.64 -7.91
N GLY A 47 19.71 -52.70 -6.72
CA GLY A 47 19.42 -53.52 -5.54
C GLY A 47 20.39 -53.28 -4.37
N THR A 48 20.21 -54.04 -3.29
CA THR A 48 20.96 -53.98 -2.02
C THR A 48 22.04 -55.07 -1.93
N PRO A 49 23.04 -54.91 -1.05
CA PRO A 49 23.07 -55.66 0.24
C PRO A 49 23.66 -54.84 1.41
N ALA A 50 23.65 -55.23 2.69
CA ALA A 50 22.84 -56.12 3.55
C ALA A 50 23.33 -55.94 5.02
N GLU A 51 22.77 -56.70 5.99
CA GLU A 51 23.18 -56.82 7.42
C GLU A 51 22.83 -55.62 8.36
N GLU A 52 22.44 -55.79 9.63
CA GLU A 52 22.06 -56.99 10.40
C GLU A 52 21.06 -56.69 11.55
N SER A 53 20.42 -57.76 12.04
CA SER A 53 19.37 -57.88 13.07
C SER A 53 19.45 -57.08 14.40
N ARG A 54 18.27 -56.73 14.98
CA ARG A 54 17.66 -57.42 16.16
C ARG A 54 16.30 -56.85 16.62
N THR A 55 15.48 -57.69 17.25
CA THR A 55 14.10 -57.43 17.74
C THR A 55 13.93 -57.67 19.25
N SER A 56 12.95 -56.99 19.87
CA SER A 56 12.11 -57.41 21.03
C SER A 56 11.23 -56.19 21.40
N GLU A 57 9.94 -56.13 21.06
CA GLU A 57 8.77 -56.70 21.78
C GLU A 57 8.46 -56.09 23.16
N GLY A 58 7.19 -55.68 23.33
CA GLY A 58 6.60 -55.29 24.62
C GLY A 58 5.57 -54.14 24.51
N GLY A 59 4.27 -54.45 24.46
CA GLY A 59 3.20 -53.44 24.57
C GLY A 59 2.00 -53.98 25.34
N SER A 60 1.13 -53.08 25.85
CA SER A 60 -0.35 -53.21 25.90
C SER A 60 -1.00 -52.01 26.62
N GLU A 61 -2.10 -51.52 26.03
CA GLU A 61 -3.42 -51.12 26.60
C GLU A 61 -3.55 -50.75 28.11
N GLY A 62 -4.43 -49.81 28.54
CA GLY A 62 -5.36 -48.94 27.82
C GLY A 62 -6.51 -48.38 28.69
N THR A 63 -7.21 -47.35 28.17
CA THR A 63 -8.59 -46.86 28.48
C THR A 63 -8.98 -46.19 29.82
N ASP A 64 -9.76 -45.10 29.69
CA ASP A 64 -10.46 -44.30 30.72
C ASP A 64 -11.70 -45.01 31.35
N PRO A 65 -12.44 -44.38 32.29
CA PRO A 65 -13.59 -43.55 31.86
C PRO A 65 -13.92 -42.30 32.72
N GLU A 66 -14.74 -41.39 32.15
CA GLU A 66 -15.44 -40.28 32.84
C GLU A 66 -16.63 -40.75 33.71
N HIS A 67 -17.04 -39.99 34.74
CA HIS A 67 -18.32 -39.21 34.77
C HIS A 67 -18.64 -38.52 36.13
N THR A 68 -18.97 -37.22 36.08
CA THR A 68 -19.85 -36.38 36.94
C THR A 68 -20.40 -36.81 38.33
N GLY A 69 -20.52 -35.84 39.27
CA GLY A 69 -21.79 -35.69 40.03
C GLY A 69 -21.81 -35.02 41.43
N THR A 70 -22.31 -33.77 41.50
CA THR A 70 -23.13 -33.15 42.60
C THR A 70 -22.53 -32.76 43.98
N ALA A 71 -23.07 -31.68 44.56
CA ALA A 71 -22.75 -31.07 45.87
C ALA A 71 -23.78 -31.40 46.98
N PRO A 72 -23.57 -30.94 48.24
CA PRO A 72 -24.61 -30.13 48.91
C PRO A 72 -24.11 -28.98 49.84
N ASP A 73 -25.08 -28.23 50.41
CA ASP A 73 -25.00 -26.89 51.02
C ASP A 73 -24.54 -26.76 52.50
N GLY A 74 -24.25 -25.51 52.95
CA GLY A 74 -24.99 -24.94 54.10
C GLY A 74 -24.27 -24.14 55.21
N MET A 75 -24.23 -22.79 55.11
CA MET A 75 -24.35 -21.72 56.16
C MET A 75 -23.45 -21.73 57.44
N ALA A 76 -23.07 -20.64 58.12
CA ALA A 76 -23.36 -19.17 58.11
C ALA A 76 -22.15 -18.40 58.74
N ALA A 77 -22.04 -17.07 58.98
CA ALA A 77 -22.84 -15.85 58.78
C ALA A 77 -21.91 -14.58 58.81
N GLY A 78 -22.47 -13.36 58.73
CA GLY A 78 -21.77 -12.06 58.94
C GLY A 78 -21.77 -11.56 60.41
N PRO A 79 -21.41 -10.29 60.73
CA PRO A 79 -21.87 -9.03 60.08
C PRO A 79 -20.74 -7.94 59.92
N SER A 80 -20.90 -6.66 59.51
CA SER A 80 -21.83 -5.90 58.63
C SER A 80 -21.35 -4.43 58.46
N GLY A 81 -21.68 -3.75 57.35
CA GLY A 81 -21.71 -2.27 57.21
C GLY A 81 -20.58 -1.65 56.34
N GLU A 82 -20.83 -0.62 55.52
CA GLU A 82 -22.10 0.01 55.09
C GLU A 82 -21.85 0.82 53.78
N ASP A 83 -22.84 0.89 52.87
CA ASP A 83 -22.84 1.68 51.62
C ASP A 83 -23.75 2.92 51.79
N PRO A 84 -23.51 4.05 51.10
CA PRO A 84 -24.40 4.36 49.96
C PRO A 84 -23.74 5.13 48.80
N GLY A 85 -24.00 4.74 47.54
CA GLY A 85 -23.64 5.61 46.41
C GLY A 85 -23.90 5.16 44.96
N HIS A 86 -25.08 4.62 44.61
CA HIS A 86 -25.42 4.39 43.20
C HIS A 86 -25.67 5.71 42.42
N GLU A 87 -24.89 5.96 41.37
CA GLU A 87 -25.36 6.73 40.21
C GLU A 87 -25.33 5.86 38.94
N ASN A 88 -26.50 5.73 38.30
CA ASN A 88 -26.63 5.04 37.02
C ASN A 88 -26.22 5.97 35.89
N ALA A 89 -25.02 5.79 35.33
CA ALA A 89 -24.65 6.35 34.05
C ALA A 89 -24.54 5.24 32.99
N SER A 90 -25.59 5.11 32.18
CA SER A 90 -25.56 4.36 30.92
C SER A 90 -24.68 5.10 29.91
N GLY A 91 -23.37 5.04 30.10
CA GLY A 91 -22.38 5.59 29.19
C GLY A 91 -22.29 4.72 27.94
N ASN A 92 -22.68 5.28 26.79
CA ASN A 92 -22.36 4.69 25.50
C ASN A 92 -20.86 4.35 25.45
N GLY A 93 -20.53 3.10 25.16
CA GLY A 93 -19.21 2.72 24.67
C GLY A 93 -19.03 3.29 23.27
N GLY A 94 -18.86 4.61 23.18
CA GLY A 94 -18.52 5.28 21.93
C GLY A 94 -17.17 4.75 21.48
N VAL A 95 -17.16 4.12 20.31
CA VAL A 95 -15.91 3.84 19.59
C VAL A 95 -15.18 5.18 19.46
N ILE A 96 -14.01 5.29 20.09
CA ILE A 96 -13.14 6.44 19.89
C ILE A 96 -12.57 6.27 18.47
N PHE A 97 -13.25 6.87 17.50
CA PHE A 97 -12.64 7.10 16.20
C PHE A 97 -11.40 7.96 16.44
N PRO A 98 -10.22 7.58 15.91
CA PRO A 98 -9.07 8.46 15.94
C PRO A 98 -9.48 9.77 15.24
N GLN A 99 -9.22 10.90 15.88
CA GLN A 99 -9.49 12.21 15.28
C GLN A 99 -8.64 12.35 14.02
N ASP A 100 -9.28 12.68 12.90
CA ASP A 100 -8.65 12.99 11.61
C ASP A 100 -7.43 13.92 11.84
N PRO A 101 -6.22 13.56 11.38
CA PRO A 101 -5.03 14.34 11.64
C PRO A 101 -5.01 15.65 10.83
N GLU A 102 -4.55 16.73 11.44
CA GLU A 102 -4.38 18.01 10.75
C GLU A 102 -3.30 17.88 9.64
N ILE A 103 -3.64 18.26 8.40
CA ILE A 103 -2.78 18.06 7.22
C ILE A 103 -1.48 18.86 7.33
N GLU A 104 -1.51 20.00 8.03
CA GLU A 104 -0.37 20.85 8.36
C GLU A 104 0.69 20.14 9.22
N GLY A 105 0.35 19.00 9.83
CA GLY A 105 1.28 18.13 10.55
C GLY A 105 2.09 17.18 9.66
N PHE A 106 1.79 17.11 8.35
CA PHE A 106 2.49 16.26 7.39
C PHE A 106 3.39 17.10 6.47
N LEU A 107 4.54 16.53 6.10
CA LEU A 107 5.51 17.09 5.16
C LEU A 107 5.76 16.09 4.02
N ALA A 108 6.38 16.54 2.92
CA ALA A 108 6.81 15.61 1.86
C ALA A 108 7.78 14.56 2.44
N MET A 109 7.62 13.31 2.03
CA MET A 109 8.38 12.17 2.57
C MET A 109 9.91 12.34 2.46
N ASP A 110 10.39 13.04 1.42
CA ASP A 110 11.79 13.44 1.21
C ASP A 110 12.43 14.15 2.42
N GLU A 111 11.65 14.95 3.16
CA GLU A 111 12.13 15.72 4.32
C GLU A 111 12.51 14.82 5.51
N PHE A 112 12.12 13.54 5.48
CA PHE A 112 12.44 12.53 6.49
C PHE A 112 13.63 11.64 6.11
N PHE A 113 14.16 11.77 4.89
CA PHE A 113 15.38 11.05 4.50
C PHE A 113 16.58 11.55 5.30
N LYS A 114 17.34 10.60 5.86
CA LYS A 114 18.62 10.90 6.51
C LYS A 114 19.59 11.39 5.43
N ASN A 115 20.37 12.43 5.73
CA ASN A 115 21.47 12.88 4.88
C ASN A 115 22.64 11.88 4.96
N TYR A 116 22.49 10.77 4.22
CA TYR A 116 23.39 9.62 4.21
C TYR A 116 23.67 9.20 2.77
N GLY A 117 24.94 8.96 2.44
CA GLY A 117 25.36 8.54 1.10
C GLY A 117 25.90 7.11 1.12
N PHE A 118 25.21 6.19 0.45
CA PHE A 118 25.72 4.84 0.23
C PHE A 118 26.87 4.82 -0.79
N ASP A 119 27.78 3.84 -0.65
CA ASP A 119 28.74 3.46 -1.68
C ASP A 119 28.03 2.60 -2.73
N VAL A 120 27.76 3.18 -3.90
CA VAL A 120 26.99 2.55 -5.00
C VAL A 120 27.92 2.22 -6.16
N HIS A 121 27.99 0.95 -6.54
CA HIS A 121 28.80 0.46 -7.66
C HIS A 121 27.96 -0.32 -8.68
N TYR A 122 28.13 0.02 -9.95
CA TYR A 122 27.52 -0.64 -11.11
C TYR A 122 28.41 -0.44 -12.36
N ASP A 123 28.14 -1.19 -13.43
CA ASP A 123 28.80 -0.95 -14.72
C ASP A 123 28.05 0.12 -15.51
N GLU A 124 28.65 1.31 -15.64
CA GLU A 124 28.11 2.44 -16.40
C GLU A 124 27.95 2.15 -17.91
N GLN A 125 28.64 1.13 -18.44
CA GLN A 125 28.56 0.75 -19.86
C GLN A 125 27.30 -0.06 -20.20
N LEU A 126 26.61 -0.60 -19.20
CA LEU A 126 25.36 -1.33 -19.37
C LEU A 126 24.17 -0.38 -19.51
N GLU A 127 23.24 -0.74 -20.38
CA GLU A 127 21.94 -0.08 -20.49
C GLU A 127 21.17 -0.23 -19.17
N PHE A 128 20.28 0.71 -18.85
CA PHE A 128 19.63 0.77 -17.52
C PHE A 128 19.07 -0.58 -17.05
N TYR A 129 18.30 -1.27 -17.91
CA TYR A 129 17.65 -2.55 -17.59
C TYR A 129 18.60 -3.76 -17.44
N GLU A 130 19.87 -3.61 -17.81
CA GLU A 130 20.92 -4.63 -17.67
C GLU A 130 21.77 -4.42 -16.40
N ARG A 131 21.54 -3.34 -15.64
CA ARG A 131 22.38 -2.96 -14.51
C ARG A 131 22.11 -3.81 -13.27
N VAL A 132 23.20 -4.03 -12.55
CA VAL A 132 23.21 -4.60 -11.21
C VAL A 132 23.95 -3.62 -10.31
N TYR A 133 23.23 -3.01 -9.37
CA TYR A 133 23.80 -2.11 -8.39
C TYR A 133 24.23 -2.92 -7.15
N THR A 134 25.50 -2.81 -6.77
CA THR A 134 25.98 -3.22 -5.46
C THR A 134 26.05 -1.99 -4.58
N ILE A 135 25.26 -1.95 -3.52
CA ILE A 135 25.10 -0.81 -2.63
C ILE A 135 25.61 -1.19 -1.24
N ARG A 136 26.44 -0.34 -0.62
CA ARG A 136 27.09 -0.61 0.67
C ARG A 136 27.04 0.56 1.62
N GLY A 137 26.91 0.29 2.91
CA GLY A 137 26.92 1.30 3.95
C GLY A 137 27.07 0.71 5.34
N THR A 138 27.22 1.60 6.33
CA THR A 138 27.11 1.27 7.75
C THR A 138 26.24 2.31 8.46
N TYR A 139 25.32 1.87 9.31
CA TYR A 139 24.42 2.76 10.07
C TYR A 139 23.82 2.00 11.25
N ASP A 140 23.50 2.69 12.35
CA ASP A 140 22.78 2.13 13.52
C ASP A 140 21.29 1.98 13.20
N MET A 141 20.85 0.79 12.77
CA MET A 141 19.52 0.59 12.17
C MET A 141 18.43 0.21 13.18
N ASP A 142 18.79 -0.38 14.32
CA ASP A 142 17.86 -0.72 15.40
C ASP A 142 17.94 0.20 16.62
N GLY A 143 18.95 1.08 16.67
CA GLY A 143 19.15 2.10 17.71
C GLY A 143 19.87 1.58 18.95
N ASP A 144 20.63 0.48 18.86
CA ASP A 144 21.45 -0.03 19.96
C ASP A 144 22.73 0.79 20.24
N GLY A 145 23.14 1.61 19.26
CA GLY A 145 24.28 2.53 19.34
C GLY A 145 25.56 2.04 18.63
N GLU A 146 25.56 0.84 18.04
CA GLU A 146 26.62 0.32 17.19
C GLU A 146 26.22 0.38 15.69
N GLU A 147 27.19 0.37 14.77
CA GLU A 147 26.88 0.44 13.33
C GLU A 147 26.61 -0.95 12.71
N ASP A 148 25.46 -1.12 12.08
CA ASP A 148 25.14 -2.30 11.26
C ASP A 148 25.74 -2.22 9.85
N SER A 149 26.29 -3.34 9.37
CA SER A 149 26.82 -3.47 8.01
C SER A 149 25.72 -3.77 7.00
N ILE A 150 25.44 -2.82 6.10
CA ILE A 150 24.43 -2.91 5.04
C ILE A 150 25.08 -3.28 3.71
N LEU A 151 24.55 -4.32 3.05
CA LEU A 151 24.85 -4.70 1.68
C LEU A 151 23.54 -4.95 0.92
N ALA A 152 23.29 -4.22 -0.16
CA ALA A 152 22.22 -4.55 -1.10
C ALA A 152 22.79 -4.90 -2.48
N LEU A 153 22.11 -5.81 -3.17
CA LEU A 153 22.28 -6.06 -4.60
C LEU A 153 20.93 -5.83 -5.25
N ILE A 154 20.86 -4.89 -6.18
CA ILE A 154 19.62 -4.46 -6.82
C ILE A 154 19.75 -4.70 -8.33
N ASN A 155 18.95 -5.62 -8.85
CA ASN A 155 18.80 -5.87 -10.28
C ASN A 155 17.62 -5.05 -10.82
N THR A 156 17.82 -4.42 -11.97
CA THR A 156 16.81 -3.59 -12.64
C THR A 156 15.80 -4.39 -13.47
N GLY A 157 14.70 -3.74 -13.88
CA GLY A 157 13.85 -4.24 -14.96
C GLY A 157 13.11 -5.55 -14.66
N TYR A 158 12.59 -5.71 -13.44
CA TYR A 158 11.86 -6.90 -12.97
C TYR A 158 12.70 -8.19 -12.95
N SER A 159 14.03 -8.07 -12.82
CA SER A 159 14.93 -9.22 -12.73
C SER A 159 14.93 -9.84 -11.33
N GLU A 160 14.91 -11.18 -11.25
CA GLU A 160 15.09 -11.92 -10.00
C GLU A 160 16.46 -11.68 -9.36
N GLY A 161 16.57 -11.94 -8.05
CA GLY A 161 17.84 -12.05 -7.34
C GLY A 161 18.30 -10.82 -6.56
N SER A 162 17.50 -9.74 -6.58
CA SER A 162 17.71 -8.58 -5.71
C SER A 162 17.61 -8.97 -4.23
N TYR A 163 18.45 -8.39 -3.36
CA TYR A 163 18.41 -8.63 -1.91
C TYR A 163 18.96 -7.46 -1.12
N ILE A 164 18.53 -7.37 0.15
CA ILE A 164 19.15 -6.57 1.20
C ILE A 164 19.72 -7.53 2.26
N GLU A 165 20.92 -7.24 2.75
CA GLU A 165 21.59 -7.99 3.81
C GLU A 165 22.12 -7.00 4.87
N VAL A 166 21.74 -7.22 6.13
CA VAL A 166 22.21 -6.40 7.27
C VAL A 166 22.85 -7.34 8.28
N ASN A 167 24.12 -7.12 8.62
CA ASN A 167 24.95 -7.99 9.47
C ASN A 167 24.96 -9.48 9.06
N GLY A 168 24.85 -9.76 7.75
CA GLY A 168 24.75 -11.12 7.21
C GLY A 168 23.34 -11.72 7.19
N ASN A 169 22.34 -11.03 7.74
CA ASN A 169 20.94 -11.44 7.69
C ASN A 169 20.30 -10.94 6.40
N ARG A 170 20.12 -11.86 5.43
CA ARG A 170 19.63 -11.56 4.08
C ARG A 170 18.11 -11.71 3.94
N LEU A 171 17.48 -10.70 3.37
CA LEU A 171 16.13 -10.72 2.82
C LEU A 171 16.21 -10.60 1.29
N MET A 172 15.65 -11.57 0.56
CA MET A 172 15.44 -11.44 -0.88
C MET A 172 14.31 -10.44 -1.12
N LEU A 173 14.46 -9.57 -2.14
CA LEU A 173 13.40 -8.66 -2.54
C LEU A 173 12.49 -9.35 -3.56
N ASP A 174 11.20 -9.00 -3.54
CA ASP A 174 10.27 -9.38 -4.59
C ASP A 174 10.60 -8.64 -5.91
N HIS A 175 9.95 -9.04 -7.00
CA HIS A 175 10.19 -8.44 -8.32
C HIS A 175 9.68 -6.98 -8.34
N GLY A 176 10.55 -6.04 -8.72
CA GLY A 176 10.23 -4.62 -8.86
C GLY A 176 10.99 -3.97 -10.02
N ASN A 177 10.59 -2.76 -10.40
CA ASN A 177 11.32 -1.94 -11.37
C ASN A 177 12.31 -1.02 -10.65
N PHE A 178 13.19 -1.62 -9.84
CA PHE A 178 14.13 -0.87 -9.02
C PHE A 178 15.09 -0.01 -9.85
N SER A 179 15.31 1.24 -9.45
CA SER A 179 16.21 2.16 -10.16
C SER A 179 17.69 2.00 -9.78
N GLY A 180 17.94 1.39 -8.61
CA GLY A 180 19.24 1.42 -7.92
C GLY A 180 19.35 2.53 -6.87
N GLU A 181 18.36 3.41 -6.74
CA GLU A 181 18.29 4.39 -5.65
C GLU A 181 17.84 3.73 -4.33
N MET A 182 18.57 4.05 -3.27
CA MET A 182 18.34 3.57 -1.91
C MET A 182 18.65 4.69 -0.91
N GLN A 183 17.74 4.92 0.03
CA GLN A 183 17.83 5.97 1.04
C GLN A 183 17.65 5.37 2.44
N LEU A 184 18.09 6.09 3.47
CA LEU A 184 17.72 5.82 4.86
C LEU A 184 16.60 6.78 5.28
N ILE A 185 15.56 6.27 5.93
CA ILE A 185 14.41 7.05 6.43
C ILE A 185 14.07 6.59 7.84
N ASP A 186 13.52 7.48 8.64
CA ASP A 186 12.98 7.19 9.97
C ASP A 186 11.46 7.31 9.90
N LEU A 187 10.78 6.16 9.81
CA LEU A 187 9.34 6.12 9.61
C LEU A 187 8.55 6.49 10.87
N ASP A 188 9.11 6.34 12.07
CA ASP A 188 8.45 6.67 13.33
C ASP A 188 9.44 7.05 14.43
N SER A 189 9.65 8.36 14.58
CA SER A 189 10.53 8.97 15.60
C SER A 189 10.17 8.70 17.07
N ARG A 190 9.16 7.86 17.33
CA ARG A 190 8.77 7.33 18.65
C ARG A 190 9.41 5.96 18.95
N ASP A 191 9.88 5.25 17.93
CA ASP A 191 10.72 4.06 18.08
C ASP A 191 12.20 4.39 17.79
N SER A 192 13.07 3.39 17.75
CA SER A 192 14.52 3.56 17.59
C SER A 192 15.04 3.15 16.22
N TYR A 193 14.16 2.70 15.32
CA TYR A 193 14.58 2.09 14.06
C TYR A 193 14.87 3.16 12.99
N THR A 194 15.73 2.80 12.05
CA THR A 194 15.84 3.48 10.75
C THR A 194 15.61 2.45 9.66
N GLU A 195 14.78 2.78 8.68
CA GLU A 195 14.45 1.93 7.54
C GLU A 195 15.34 2.21 6.34
N ILE A 196 15.55 1.16 5.55
CA ILE A 196 16.02 1.28 4.17
C ILE A 196 14.79 1.49 3.29
N ALA A 197 14.77 2.60 2.56
CA ALA A 197 13.82 2.84 1.48
C ALA A 197 14.49 2.52 0.13
N VAL A 198 13.97 1.54 -0.60
CA VAL A 198 14.39 1.22 -1.97
C VAL A 198 13.38 1.83 -2.95
N PHE A 199 13.88 2.53 -3.95
CA PHE A 199 13.04 3.14 -4.98
C PHE A 199 12.72 2.15 -6.11
N ASP A 200 11.45 2.04 -6.43
CA ASP A 200 10.89 1.28 -7.53
C ASP A 200 10.15 2.27 -8.45
N ASP A 201 10.60 2.39 -9.71
CA ASP A 201 9.99 3.30 -10.70
C ASP A 201 8.54 2.89 -11.04
N GLY A 202 8.15 1.66 -10.70
CA GLY A 202 6.89 1.05 -11.10
C GLY A 202 6.80 0.79 -12.61
N PRO A 203 5.70 0.19 -13.07
CA PRO A 203 5.22 0.42 -14.44
C PRO A 203 4.72 1.87 -14.57
N SER A 204 4.52 2.33 -15.80
CA SER A 204 3.77 3.57 -16.18
C SER A 204 4.10 4.91 -15.48
N ALA A 205 5.21 5.00 -14.74
CA ALA A 205 5.62 6.14 -13.92
C ALA A 205 4.75 6.35 -12.66
N ASP A 206 4.47 5.24 -11.97
CA ASP A 206 3.76 5.17 -10.69
C ASP A 206 4.76 4.85 -9.53
N PRO A 207 5.78 5.71 -9.26
CA PRO A 207 6.92 5.33 -8.44
C PRO A 207 6.53 5.12 -6.97
N LEU A 208 7.15 4.12 -6.36
CA LEU A 208 6.92 3.74 -4.96
C LEU A 208 8.24 3.53 -4.21
N LEU A 209 8.18 3.71 -2.90
CA LEU A 209 9.24 3.30 -1.98
C LEU A 209 8.84 1.98 -1.32
N GLN A 210 9.75 1.01 -1.32
CA GLN A 210 9.65 -0.21 -0.53
C GLN A 210 10.50 -0.06 0.73
N PHE A 211 9.91 -0.24 1.91
CA PHE A 211 10.58 -0.02 3.20
C PHE A 211 10.98 -1.34 3.86
N TYR A 212 12.20 -1.37 4.39
CA TYR A 212 12.76 -2.53 5.09
C TYR A 212 13.39 -2.11 6.42
N ARG A 213 13.02 -2.82 7.49
CA ARG A 213 13.52 -2.61 8.86
C ARG A 213 14.39 -3.80 9.28
N TYR A 214 15.55 -3.51 9.86
CA TYR A 214 16.35 -4.47 10.62
C TYR A 214 15.97 -4.38 12.11
N ASP A 215 15.88 -5.51 12.81
CA ASP A 215 15.45 -5.56 14.22
C ASP A 215 16.49 -6.11 15.20
N GLY A 216 17.78 -6.00 14.86
CA GLY A 216 18.88 -6.64 15.59
C GLY A 216 19.04 -8.14 15.29
N GLU A 217 18.02 -8.80 14.73
CA GLU A 217 18.07 -10.21 14.35
C GLU A 217 17.89 -10.46 12.84
N LYS A 218 17.02 -9.70 12.16
CA LYS A 218 16.73 -9.91 10.72
C LYS A 218 16.11 -8.69 10.05
N VAL A 219 16.29 -8.63 8.73
CA VAL A 219 15.62 -7.66 7.85
C VAL A 219 14.20 -8.15 7.54
N ARG A 220 13.21 -7.26 7.61
CA ARG A 220 11.83 -7.48 7.16
C ARG A 220 11.37 -6.36 6.25
N PHE A 221 10.52 -6.68 5.27
CA PHE A 221 9.67 -5.70 4.60
C PHE A 221 8.64 -5.15 5.61
N VAL A 222 8.48 -3.83 5.65
CA VAL A 222 7.50 -3.12 6.49
C VAL A 222 6.25 -2.78 5.68
N GLY A 223 6.44 -2.47 4.39
CA GLY A 223 5.40 -2.11 3.45
C GLY A 223 5.93 -1.17 2.37
N SER A 224 5.04 -0.66 1.53
CA SER A 224 5.38 0.30 0.49
C SER A 224 4.34 1.42 0.40
N ILE A 225 4.76 2.56 -0.15
CA ILE A 225 3.90 3.71 -0.40
C ILE A 225 4.38 4.46 -1.65
N ASP A 226 3.48 5.20 -2.31
CA ASP A 226 3.85 6.04 -3.45
C ASP A 226 4.85 7.13 -3.09
N ARG A 227 5.76 7.45 -4.01
CA ARG A 227 6.91 8.32 -3.76
C ARG A 227 6.54 9.73 -3.27
N TYR A 228 5.38 10.22 -3.69
CA TYR A 228 4.91 11.58 -3.49
C TYR A 228 3.99 11.74 -2.27
N SER A 229 3.94 10.73 -1.41
CA SER A 229 3.19 10.76 -0.15
C SER A 229 3.67 11.86 0.81
N LEU A 230 2.73 12.32 1.65
CA LEU A 230 3.05 13.13 2.81
C LEU A 230 3.18 12.24 4.07
N MET A 231 3.96 12.69 5.05
CA MET A 231 4.30 11.93 6.25
C MET A 231 4.42 12.84 7.48
N ASP A 232 4.05 12.36 8.68
CA ASP A 232 4.08 13.14 9.93
C ASP A 232 5.27 12.85 10.89
N GLY A 233 6.22 12.00 10.47
CA GLY A 233 7.35 11.54 11.28
C GLY A 233 7.01 10.58 12.42
N LYS A 234 5.76 10.09 12.50
CA LYS A 234 5.24 9.26 13.59
C LYS A 234 4.43 8.07 13.07
N GLY A 235 4.91 7.46 11.98
CA GLY A 235 4.31 6.28 11.36
C GLY A 235 2.99 6.52 10.63
N ARG A 236 2.61 7.78 10.34
CA ARG A 236 1.37 8.11 9.61
C ARG A 236 1.68 8.82 8.30
N PHE A 237 0.91 8.46 7.27
CA PHE A 237 1.13 8.87 5.88
C PHE A 237 -0.17 9.27 5.21
N ILE A 238 -0.09 10.15 4.21
CA ILE A 238 -1.18 10.42 3.26
C ILE A 238 -0.62 10.10 1.86
N SER A 239 -1.17 9.06 1.23
CA SER A 239 -0.85 8.69 -0.14
C SER A 239 -1.14 9.83 -1.11
N SER A 240 -0.33 10.02 -2.15
CA SER A 240 -0.66 11.00 -3.21
C SER A 240 -1.98 10.67 -3.92
N PHE A 241 -2.38 9.39 -3.98
CA PHE A 241 -3.69 8.97 -4.46
C PHE A 241 -4.85 9.38 -3.54
N HIS A 242 -4.59 9.67 -2.27
CA HIS A 242 -5.58 10.13 -1.29
C HIS A 242 -5.57 11.65 -1.11
N LEU A 243 -4.70 12.38 -1.80
CA LEU A 243 -4.48 13.81 -1.64
C LEU A 243 -5.06 14.62 -2.81
N ALA A 244 -5.84 15.66 -2.51
CA ALA A 244 -6.29 16.64 -3.49
C ALA A 244 -5.18 17.68 -3.76
N SER A 245 -4.06 17.23 -4.31
CA SER A 245 -2.79 17.98 -4.42
C SER A 245 -2.93 19.34 -5.12
N ASN A 246 -3.82 19.41 -6.12
CA ASN A 246 -4.09 20.59 -6.95
C ASN A 246 -5.09 21.59 -6.35
N PHE A 247 -5.61 21.33 -5.14
CA PHE A 247 -6.56 22.21 -4.44
C PHE A 247 -5.87 22.96 -3.30
N HIS A 248 -6.27 24.21 -3.09
CA HIS A 248 -5.73 25.07 -2.03
C HIS A 248 -6.88 25.64 -1.16
N PRO A 249 -6.88 25.38 0.17
CA PRO A 249 -5.98 24.49 0.90
C PRO A 249 -6.13 23.02 0.47
N GLN A 250 -5.06 22.23 0.60
CA GLN A 250 -5.08 20.80 0.31
C GLN A 250 -5.95 20.05 1.33
N PHE A 251 -6.49 18.91 0.90
CA PHE A 251 -7.29 18.01 1.74
C PHE A 251 -7.14 16.57 1.25
N TYR A 252 -7.57 15.60 2.06
CA TYR A 252 -7.37 14.18 1.78
C TYR A 252 -8.63 13.33 2.01
N SER A 253 -8.66 12.12 1.44
CA SER A 253 -9.77 11.16 1.55
C SER A 253 -9.51 10.04 2.54
N ALA A 254 -8.24 9.78 2.85
CA ALA A 254 -7.77 8.77 3.78
C ALA A 254 -6.31 9.08 4.21
N TRP A 255 -5.88 8.44 5.29
CA TRP A 255 -4.48 8.37 5.73
C TRP A 255 -4.15 6.92 6.09
N GLY A 256 -2.89 6.53 6.07
CA GLY A 256 -2.45 5.18 6.41
C GLY A 256 -1.38 5.15 7.49
N GLU A 257 -1.25 4.00 8.15
CA GLU A 257 -0.31 3.78 9.25
C GLU A 257 0.23 2.35 9.19
N PHE A 258 1.54 2.14 9.35
CA PHE A 258 2.10 0.80 9.50
C PHE A 258 1.81 0.26 10.91
N ARG A 259 0.98 -0.77 11.01
CA ARG A 259 0.53 -1.37 12.28
C ARG A 259 0.66 -2.89 12.20
N ASN A 260 1.39 -3.48 13.14
CA ASN A 260 1.62 -4.93 13.22
C ASN A 260 2.25 -5.58 11.96
N GLY A 261 2.96 -4.81 11.13
CA GLY A 261 3.54 -5.29 9.86
C GLY A 261 2.59 -5.20 8.66
N GLU A 262 1.45 -4.52 8.79
CA GLU A 262 0.51 -4.24 7.70
C GLU A 262 0.33 -2.73 7.54
N TYR A 263 0.13 -2.24 6.31
CA TYR A 263 -0.30 -0.86 6.07
C TYR A 263 -1.82 -0.76 6.22
N VAL A 264 -2.29 0.02 7.21
CA VAL A 264 -3.71 0.14 7.55
C VAL A 264 -4.21 1.53 7.20
N THR A 265 -5.07 1.61 6.19
CA THR A 265 -5.74 2.84 5.76
C THR A 265 -6.96 3.15 6.66
N THR A 266 -7.12 4.42 7.03
CA THR A 266 -8.28 4.97 7.73
C THR A 266 -8.91 6.08 6.89
N ASN A 267 -10.23 6.04 6.71
CA ASN A 267 -10.96 6.95 5.82
C ASN A 267 -11.33 8.26 6.53
N ALA A 268 -11.13 9.39 5.86
CA ALA A 268 -11.58 10.72 6.29
C ALA A 268 -13.00 11.04 5.79
N ASP A 269 -13.72 11.96 6.43
CA ASP A 269 -14.97 12.47 5.86
C ASP A 269 -14.67 13.46 4.72
N VAL A 270 -14.89 13.06 3.46
CA VAL A 270 -14.79 13.96 2.30
C VAL A 270 -16.04 14.81 2.07
N GLY A 271 -17.18 14.43 2.66
CA GLY A 271 -18.44 15.15 2.52
C GLY A 271 -18.36 16.57 3.07
N GLN A 272 -17.50 16.79 4.07
CA GLN A 272 -17.22 18.11 4.63
C GLN A 272 -16.64 19.12 3.61
N TYR A 273 -16.10 18.68 2.47
CA TYR A 273 -15.53 19.56 1.44
C TYR A 273 -16.56 19.98 0.38
N ILE A 274 -17.70 19.29 0.29
CA ILE A 274 -18.77 19.60 -0.66
C ILE A 274 -19.43 20.94 -0.28
N GLY A 275 -19.64 21.78 -1.29
CA GLY A 275 -20.19 23.13 -1.16
C GLY A 275 -19.17 24.22 -0.80
N LYS A 276 -17.93 23.86 -0.44
CA LYS A 276 -16.83 24.80 -0.22
C LYS A 276 -16.18 25.23 -1.53
N THR A 277 -15.59 26.42 -1.53
CA THR A 277 -14.76 26.96 -2.62
C THR A 277 -13.29 26.80 -2.26
N PHE A 278 -12.49 26.43 -3.26
CA PHE A 278 -11.04 26.26 -3.20
C PHE A 278 -10.40 27.00 -4.38
N GLU A 279 -9.13 27.37 -4.27
CA GLU A 279 -8.30 27.70 -5.43
C GLU A 279 -7.77 26.40 -6.05
N ILE A 280 -7.65 26.37 -7.39
CA ILE A 280 -7.14 25.22 -8.15
C ILE A 280 -5.98 25.67 -9.04
N ASP A 281 -4.90 24.88 -9.01
CA ASP A 281 -3.67 25.12 -9.77
C ASP A 281 -3.18 23.84 -10.49
N GLY A 282 -2.64 24.01 -11.70
CA GLY A 282 -2.07 22.94 -12.53
C GLY A 282 -2.95 22.50 -13.71
N SER A 283 -2.51 21.46 -14.41
CA SER A 283 -3.15 20.92 -15.61
C SER A 283 -4.13 19.80 -15.25
N GLY A 284 -5.44 20.00 -15.47
CA GLY A 284 -6.47 18.99 -15.20
C GLY A 284 -7.41 18.81 -16.39
N PHE A 285 -7.93 17.60 -16.59
CA PHE A 285 -8.99 17.37 -17.58
C PHE A 285 -10.28 18.04 -17.10
N PHE A 286 -10.90 18.86 -17.94
CA PHE A 286 -12.15 19.54 -17.63
C PHE A 286 -13.20 19.27 -18.70
N VAL A 287 -14.29 18.61 -18.32
CA VAL A 287 -15.41 18.27 -19.21
C VAL A 287 -16.64 19.08 -18.80
N PRO A 288 -17.02 20.14 -19.55
CA PRO A 288 -18.22 20.93 -19.26
C PRO A 288 -19.48 20.07 -19.27
N LEU A 289 -20.26 20.13 -18.19
CA LEU A 289 -21.46 19.31 -17.99
C LEU A 289 -22.44 20.04 -17.06
N ASP A 290 -23.64 20.37 -17.55
CA ASP A 290 -24.65 21.11 -16.78
C ASP A 290 -25.33 20.26 -15.68
N LYS A 291 -25.43 18.94 -15.92
CA LYS A 291 -26.11 17.98 -15.04
C LYS A 291 -25.06 17.21 -14.25
N MET A 292 -25.15 17.29 -12.93
CA MET A 292 -24.37 16.46 -12.02
C MET A 292 -24.66 14.96 -12.24
N PRO A 293 -23.63 14.10 -12.41
CA PRO A 293 -23.79 12.64 -12.39
C PRO A 293 -24.37 12.13 -11.07
N ALA A 294 -25.19 11.09 -11.10
CA ALA A 294 -25.79 10.50 -9.90
C ALA A 294 -24.78 9.72 -9.04
N ASP A 295 -23.83 9.04 -9.67
CA ASP A 295 -22.81 8.20 -9.03
C ASP A 295 -21.51 8.16 -9.87
N LEU A 296 -20.50 7.43 -9.37
CA LEU A 296 -19.20 7.29 -10.04
C LEU A 296 -19.31 6.58 -11.41
N SER A 297 -20.31 5.72 -11.63
CA SER A 297 -20.48 5.06 -12.93
C SER A 297 -20.97 6.04 -13.98
N GLU A 298 -21.99 6.85 -13.66
CA GLU A 298 -22.44 7.94 -14.55
C GLU A 298 -21.33 8.99 -14.77
N TYR A 299 -20.48 9.25 -13.76
CA TYR A 299 -19.31 10.11 -13.91
C TYR A 299 -18.33 9.56 -14.96
N LEU A 300 -17.97 8.28 -14.86
CA LEU A 300 -16.97 7.65 -15.72
C LEU A 300 -17.45 7.50 -17.18
N GLU A 301 -18.76 7.47 -17.45
CA GLU A 301 -19.33 7.54 -18.82
C GLU A 301 -18.98 8.85 -19.56
N HIS A 302 -18.59 9.89 -18.84
CA HIS A 302 -18.27 11.22 -19.37
C HIS A 302 -16.77 11.57 -19.38
N VAL A 303 -15.91 10.69 -18.86
CA VAL A 303 -14.45 10.89 -18.83
C VAL A 303 -13.86 10.83 -20.24
N LEU A 304 -12.93 11.74 -20.53
CA LEU A 304 -12.24 11.92 -21.81
C LEU A 304 -10.72 11.89 -21.60
N TRP A 305 -10.08 10.82 -22.06
CA TRP A 305 -8.61 10.75 -22.13
C TRP A 305 -8.10 11.39 -23.43
N ASP A 306 -8.41 12.67 -23.61
CA ASP A 306 -7.97 13.48 -24.75
C ASP A 306 -7.26 14.74 -24.24
N TRP A 307 -6.04 14.99 -24.72
CA TRP A 307 -5.24 16.15 -24.34
C TRP A 307 -5.89 17.47 -24.75
N ASP A 308 -6.78 17.48 -25.75
CA ASP A 308 -7.60 18.64 -26.12
C ASP A 308 -8.64 19.00 -25.03
N ALA A 309 -8.91 18.12 -24.05
CA ALA A 309 -9.78 18.36 -22.89
C ALA A 309 -9.01 18.76 -21.62
N VAL A 310 -7.67 18.84 -21.67
CA VAL A 310 -6.86 19.37 -20.56
C VAL A 310 -6.96 20.89 -20.53
N ARG A 311 -7.19 21.41 -19.33
CA ARG A 311 -7.30 22.83 -19.03
C ARG A 311 -6.25 23.21 -18.00
N GLU A 312 -5.56 24.31 -18.27
CA GLU A 312 -4.66 24.95 -17.30
C GLU A 312 -5.47 25.76 -16.29
N PHE A 313 -5.23 25.50 -15.01
CA PHE A 313 -5.76 26.25 -13.88
C PHE A 313 -4.59 26.97 -13.20
N SER A 314 -4.80 28.23 -12.84
CA SER A 314 -3.85 28.98 -12.01
C SER A 314 -4.61 29.92 -11.08
N GLY A 315 -4.49 29.71 -9.76
CA GLY A 315 -5.29 30.38 -8.74
C GLY A 315 -6.79 30.38 -9.04
N THR A 316 -7.32 29.33 -9.65
CA THR A 316 -8.69 29.33 -10.19
C THR A 316 -9.69 28.92 -9.13
N GLU A 317 -10.46 29.89 -8.62
CA GLU A 317 -11.55 29.61 -7.69
C GLU A 317 -12.62 28.69 -8.31
N ALA A 318 -12.90 27.60 -7.62
CA ALA A 318 -13.96 26.66 -7.96
C ALA A 318 -14.67 26.14 -6.70
N LYS A 319 -15.98 25.96 -6.78
CA LYS A 319 -16.77 25.29 -5.74
C LYS A 319 -16.87 23.80 -6.04
N ILE A 320 -16.53 22.95 -5.08
CA ILE A 320 -16.79 21.51 -5.17
C ILE A 320 -18.29 21.28 -5.00
N LEU A 321 -18.96 20.77 -6.02
CA LEU A 321 -20.37 20.39 -5.97
C LEU A 321 -20.58 18.92 -5.60
N ASN A 322 -19.64 18.04 -5.97
CA ASN A 322 -19.60 16.65 -5.52
C ASN A 322 -18.18 16.06 -5.65
N ILE A 323 -17.91 14.98 -4.92
CA ILE A 323 -16.70 14.16 -5.01
C ILE A 323 -17.15 12.72 -5.26
N TYR A 324 -16.60 12.08 -6.30
CA TYR A 324 -16.87 10.69 -6.66
C TYR A 324 -15.65 9.84 -6.33
N MET A 325 -15.87 8.66 -5.78
CA MET A 325 -14.79 7.84 -5.23
C MET A 325 -15.24 6.39 -5.11
N ASN A 326 -14.30 5.46 -5.24
CA ASN A 326 -14.54 4.07 -4.85
C ASN A 326 -14.21 3.94 -3.35
N GLU A 327 -15.14 3.40 -2.55
CA GLU A 327 -14.96 3.25 -1.10
C GLU A 327 -13.85 2.24 -0.74
N ASP A 328 -13.49 1.32 -1.65
CA ASP A 328 -12.46 0.31 -1.39
C ASP A 328 -11.03 0.87 -1.44
N ASN A 329 -10.75 1.82 -2.35
CA ASN A 329 -9.40 2.38 -2.56
C ASN A 329 -9.26 3.86 -2.20
N ARG A 330 -10.38 4.58 -2.08
CA ARG A 330 -10.48 5.97 -1.66
C ARG A 330 -9.69 6.98 -2.52
N THR A 331 -9.41 6.67 -3.78
CA THR A 331 -8.66 7.57 -4.68
C THR A 331 -9.38 8.91 -4.89
N LEU A 332 -8.74 10.02 -4.54
CA LEU A 332 -9.33 11.37 -4.51
C LEU A 332 -9.05 12.16 -5.80
N ASN A 333 -9.62 11.71 -6.92
CA ASN A 333 -9.35 12.31 -8.24
C ASN A 333 -10.59 12.83 -8.99
N TRP A 334 -11.82 12.46 -8.59
CA TRP A 334 -13.00 12.67 -9.43
C TRP A 334 -13.95 13.71 -8.83
N PHE A 335 -13.94 14.92 -9.39
CA PHE A 335 -14.66 16.07 -8.84
C PHE A 335 -15.72 16.58 -9.83
N TYR A 336 -16.89 17.00 -9.32
CA TYR A 336 -17.81 17.84 -10.08
C TYR A 336 -17.80 19.24 -9.46
N ILE A 337 -17.50 20.26 -10.26
CA ILE A 337 -17.21 21.62 -9.78
C ILE A 337 -18.04 22.70 -10.49
N GLU A 338 -18.11 23.87 -9.87
CA GLU A 338 -18.66 25.12 -10.42
C GLU A 338 -17.60 26.22 -10.36
N LEU A 339 -17.18 26.74 -11.51
CA LEU A 339 -16.25 27.86 -11.62
C LEU A 339 -16.96 29.20 -11.32
N VAL A 340 -16.21 30.27 -11.01
CA VAL A 340 -16.75 31.61 -10.72
C VAL A 340 -17.69 32.17 -11.81
N GLY A 341 -17.55 31.73 -13.06
CA GLY A 341 -18.46 32.08 -14.17
C GLY A 341 -19.80 31.34 -14.19
N GLY A 342 -20.04 30.39 -13.28
CA GLY A 342 -21.20 29.48 -13.29
C GLY A 342 -21.07 28.29 -14.25
N GLU A 343 -19.93 28.17 -14.97
CA GLU A 343 -19.58 26.98 -15.76
C GLU A 343 -19.41 25.77 -14.82
N LYS A 344 -20.06 24.66 -15.17
CA LYS A 344 -20.01 23.40 -14.42
C LYS A 344 -19.39 22.31 -15.24
N GLY A 345 -18.72 21.39 -14.58
CA GLY A 345 -18.07 20.29 -15.27
C GLY A 345 -17.39 19.31 -14.33
N LEU A 346 -16.96 18.22 -14.94
CA LEU A 346 -16.12 17.21 -14.32
C LEU A 346 -14.67 17.71 -14.34
N LEU A 347 -13.97 17.55 -13.23
CA LEU A 347 -12.54 17.84 -13.09
C LEU A 347 -11.84 16.61 -12.52
N TYR A 348 -10.76 16.22 -13.17
CA TYR A 348 -9.89 15.12 -12.75
C TYR A 348 -8.49 15.31 -13.31
N PHE A 349 -7.50 14.71 -12.66
CA PHE A 349 -6.09 14.86 -12.97
C PHE A 349 -5.51 13.55 -13.50
N TRP A 350 -4.39 13.63 -14.20
CA TRP A 350 -3.59 12.46 -14.55
C TRP A 350 -2.83 11.98 -13.31
N ILE A 351 -2.91 10.70 -12.98
CA ILE A 351 -2.36 10.12 -11.74
C ILE A 351 -1.53 8.83 -11.95
N GLY A 352 -1.27 8.44 -13.19
CA GLY A 352 -0.75 7.11 -13.56
C GLY A 352 -1.72 6.37 -14.51
N ASP A 353 -1.32 5.19 -15.01
CA ASP A 353 -2.16 4.28 -15.84
C ASP A 353 -2.91 3.22 -14.99
#